data_AF-A0A4V5NVF7-F1
#
_entry.id   AF-A0A4V5NVF7-F1
#
_cell.length_a   1.000
_cell.length_b   1.000
_cell.length_c   1.000
_cell.angle_alpha   90.00
_cell.angle_beta   90.00
_cell.angle_gamma   90.00
#
_symmetry.space_group_name_H-M   'P 1'
#
loop_
_entity.id
_entity.type
_entity.pdbx_description
1 polymer ?
#
loop_
_entity_poly.entity_id
_entity_poly.type
_entity_poly.pdbx_seq_one_letter_code
_entity_poly.pdbx_strand_id
1 'polypeptide(L)' 'MRIRLEQLNEEEMDYLFKLRKARTLDTLELMTEKLEREATSSAQEASICRAFDVREGEIEQGKYV' A
#
# COMPACT_ATOMS: atom_id res chain seq x y z
N MET A 1 11.46 -0.95 -7.65
CA MET A 1 11.02 -0.15 -8.83
C MET A 1 9.90 0.74 -8.31
N ARG A 2 10.07 2.07 -8.25
CA ARG A 2 9.08 2.94 -7.57
C ARG A 2 7.81 3.07 -8.42
N ILE A 3 6.71 2.46 -7.97
CA ILE A 3 5.41 2.52 -8.64
C ILE A 3 4.78 3.90 -8.40
N ARG A 4 4.15 4.47 -9.42
CA ARG A 4 3.38 5.71 -9.31
C ARG A 4 1.90 5.42 -9.14
N LEU A 5 1.18 6.32 -8.47
CA LEU A 5 -0.28 6.25 -8.26
C LEU A 5 -1.06 5.95 -9.56
N GLU A 6 -0.66 6.60 -10.66
CA GLU A 6 -1.30 6.46 -11.99
C GLU A 6 -1.17 5.06 -12.60
N GLN A 7 -0.30 4.22 -12.05
CA GLN A 7 -0.03 2.86 -12.52
C GLN A 7 -0.79 1.80 -11.71
N LEU A 8 -1.62 2.23 -10.74
CA LEU A 8 -2.46 1.34 -9.97
C LEU A 8 -3.79 1.08 -10.67
N ASN A 9 -4.24 -0.18 -10.65
CA ASN A 9 -5.60 -0.56 -11.04
C ASN A 9 -6.60 -0.32 -9.90
N GLU A 10 -7.89 -0.60 -10.14
CA GLU A 10 -8.96 -0.33 -9.17
C GLU A 10 -8.78 -1.10 -7.84
N GLU A 11 -8.36 -2.37 -7.90
CA GLU A 11 -8.13 -3.19 -6.70
C GLU A 11 -6.92 -2.69 -5.88
N GLU A 12 -5.84 -2.34 -6.56
CA GLU A 12 -4.64 -1.77 -5.93
C GLU A 12 -4.92 -0.41 -5.28
N MET A 13 -5.79 0.40 -5.91
CA MET A 13 -6.26 1.66 -5.35
C MET A 13 -7.06 1.45 -4.06
N ASP A 14 -7.90 0.42 -3.98
CA ASP A 14 -8.64 0.09 -2.76
C ASP A 14 -7.70 -0.27 -1.59
N TYR A 15 -6.64 -1.03 -1.85
CA TYR A 15 -5.60 -1.29 -0.84
C TYR A 15 -4.85 -0.02 -0.46
N LEU A 16 -4.50 0.82 -1.43
CA LEU A 16 -3.84 2.09 -1.16
C LEU A 16 -4.70 2.99 -0.25
N PHE A 17 -6.00 3.08 -0.47
CA PHE A 17 -6.89 3.87 0.40
C PHE A 17 -6.94 3.33 1.83
N LYS A 18 -6.85 2.01 2.02
CA LYS A 18 -6.72 1.41 3.36
C LYS A 18 -5.38 1.79 3.99
N LEU A 19 -4.28 1.63 3.25
CA LEU A 19 -2.92 1.90 3.71
C LEU A 19 -2.64 3.39 3.95
N ARG A 20 -3.32 4.31 3.27
CA ARG A 20 -3.21 5.77 3.49
C ARG A 20 -3.59 6.25 4.89
N LYS A 21 -4.26 5.41 5.67
CA LYS A 21 -4.53 5.67 7.09
C LYS A 21 -3.25 5.62 7.93
N ALA A 22 -2.22 4.91 7.47
CA ALA A 22 -0.91 4.90 8.10
C ALA A 22 -0.20 6.24 7.89
N ARG A 23 0.24 6.86 8.98
CA ARG A 23 1.01 8.12 8.98
C ARG A 23 2.51 7.93 9.17
N THR A 24 2.94 6.73 9.57
CA THR A 24 4.34 6.36 9.78
C THR A 24 4.63 5.06 9.02
N LEU A 25 5.91 4.84 8.68
CA LEU A 25 6.35 3.61 8.03
C LEU A 25 6.06 2.39 8.91
N ASP A 26 6.32 2.45 10.22
CA ASP A 26 6.02 1.37 11.14
C ASP A 26 4.54 0.95 11.12
N THR A 27 3.64 1.94 11.06
CA THR A 27 2.20 1.67 10.98
C THR A 27 1.84 1.06 9.62
N LEU A 28 2.49 1.54 8.55
CA LEU A 28 2.28 1.05 7.20
C LEU A 28 2.68 -0.42 7.09
N GLU A 29 3.85 -0.80 7.61
CA GLU A 29 4.33 -2.19 7.66
C GLU A 29 3.35 -3.10 8.41
N LEU A 30 2.91 -2.71 9.60
CA LEU A 30 1.95 -3.49 10.38
C LEU A 30 0.60 -3.68 9.67
N MET A 31 0.13 -2.65 8.97
CA MET A 31 -1.11 -2.73 8.19
C MET A 31 -0.97 -3.63 6.97
N THR A 32 0.16 -3.55 6.27
CA THR A 32 0.48 -4.40 5.13
C THR A 32 0.58 -5.86 5.53
N GLU A 33 1.34 -6.19 6.58
CA GLU A 33 1.43 -7.58 7.07
C GLU A 33 0.06 -8.16 7.40
N LYS A 34 -0.83 -7.36 7.99
CA LYS A 34 -2.19 -7.81 8.29
C LYS A 34 -2.98 -8.12 7.03
N LEU A 35 -2.91 -7.25 6.02
CA LEU A 35 -3.61 -7.44 4.75
C LEU A 35 -3.06 -8.64 3.97
N GLU A 36 -1.74 -8.84 3.99
CA GLU A 36 -1.10 -10.00 3.36
C GLU A 36 -1.53 -11.31 4.02
N ARG A 37 -1.65 -11.36 5.36
CA ARG A 37 -2.20 -12.54 6.07
C ARG A 37 -3.67 -12.83 5.72
N GLU A 38 -4.42 -11.80 5.34
CA GLU A 38 -5.82 -11.92 4.89
C GLU A 38 -5.93 -12.22 3.40
N ALA A 39 -4.84 -12.14 2.64
CA ALA A 39 -4.83 -12.41 1.21
C ALA A 39 -5.07 -13.89 0.92
N THR A 40 -5.94 -14.15 -0.05
CA THR A 40 -6.33 -15.52 -0.45
C THR A 40 -5.60 -16.01 -1.70
N SER A 41 -4.85 -15.12 -2.35
CA SER A 41 -4.09 -15.43 -3.56
C SER A 41 -2.84 -14.56 -3.68
N SER A 42 -1.86 -15.06 -4.42
CA SER A 42 -0.62 -14.33 -4.72
C SER A 42 -0.85 -13.07 -5.56
N ALA A 43 -1.94 -13.01 -6.35
CA ALA A 43 -2.33 -11.81 -7.07
C ALA A 43 -2.76 -10.70 -6.09
N GLN A 44 -3.50 -11.07 -5.06
CA GLN A 44 -3.96 -10.14 -4.03
C GLN A 44 -2.80 -9.62 -3.18
N GLU A 45 -1.85 -10.49 -2.80
CA GLU A 45 -0.59 -10.08 -2.14
C GLU A 45 0.18 -9.09 -3.03
N ALA A 46 0.34 -9.39 -4.32
CA ALA A 46 1.01 -8.48 -5.25
C ALA A 46 0.32 -7.11 -5.32
N SER A 47 -1.02 -7.06 -5.35
CA SER A 47 -1.78 -5.81 -5.32
C SER A 47 -1.52 -5.00 -4.05
N ILE A 48 -1.43 -5.67 -2.89
CA ILE A 48 -1.09 -5.05 -1.60
C ILE A 48 0.34 -4.49 -1.63
N CYS A 49 1.32 -5.24 -2.12
CA CYS A 49 2.70 -4.76 -2.22
C CYS A 49 2.82 -3.52 -3.14
N ARG A 50 2.09 -3.50 -4.28
CA ARG A 50 2.09 -2.33 -5.18
C ARG A 50 1.47 -1.10 -4.53
N ALA A 51 0.43 -1.28 -3.72
CA ALA A 51 -0.16 -0.20 -2.92
C ALA A 51 0.78 0.29 -1.81
N PHE A 52 1.53 -0.62 -1.17
CA PHE A 52 2.55 -0.29 -0.17
C PHE A 52 3.64 0.61 -0.77
N ASP A 53 4.23 0.25 -1.91
CA ASP A 53 5.28 1.03 -2.58
C ASP A 53 4.86 2.48 -2.83
N VAL A 54 3.59 2.68 -3.23
CA VAL A 54 3.04 4.02 -3.44
C VAL A 54 2.90 4.76 -2.10
N ARG A 55 2.36 4.11 -1.06
CA ARG A 55 2.14 4.76 0.23
C ARG A 55 3.45 5.08 0.95
N GLU A 56 4.43 4.20 0.88
CA GLU A 56 5.78 4.42 1.40
C GLU A 56 6.36 5.71 0.79
N GLY A 57 6.32 5.82 -0.54
CA GLY A 57 6.79 7.01 -1.24
C GLY A 57 6.01 8.30 -0.89
N GLU A 58 4.73 8.20 -0.57
CA GLU A 58 3.94 9.35 -0.08
C GLU A 58 4.39 9.82 1.31
N ILE A 59 4.61 8.87 2.23
CA ILE A 59 5.06 9.16 3.60
C ILE A 59 6.45 9.79 3.58
N GLU A 60 7.39 9.22 2.81
CA GLU A 60 8.75 9.75 2.65
C GLU A 60 8.77 11.17 2.06
N GLN A 61 7.77 11.51 1.22
CA GLN A 61 7.61 12.84 0.64
C GLN A 61 6.79 13.80 1.51
N GLY A 62 6.29 13.36 2.68
CA GLY A 62 5.44 14.16 3.55
C GLY A 62 4.06 14.47 2.95
N LYS A 63 3.57 13.65 2.02
CA LYS A 63 2.26 13.84 1.37
C LYS A 63 1.17 13.04 2.08
N TYR A 64 0.00 13.67 2.22
CA TYR A 64 -1.18 13.05 2.85
C TYR A 64 -0.88 12.51 4.27
N VAL A 65 -0.19 13.32 5.09
CA VAL A 65 0.21 13.04 6.49
C VAL A 65 -0.65 13.83 7.47
#